data_AF-A0A2E0BTH2-F1
#
_entry.id   AF-A0A2E0BTH2-F1
#
_cell.length_a   1.000
_cell.length_b   1.000
_cell.length_c   1.000
_cell.angle_alpha   90.00
_cell.angle_beta   90.00
_cell.angle_gamma   90.00
#
_symmetry.space_group_name_H-M   'P 1'
#
loop_
_entity.id
_entity.type
_entity.pdbx_description
1 polymer ?
#
loop_
_entity_poly.entity_id
_entity_poly.type
_entity_poly.pdbx_seq_one_letter_code
_entity_poly.pdbx_strand_id
1 'polypeptide(L)' 'MTYFILHKKESKENLMFSSNILGEESLGSFYPEQGWTALNNMIHKSPESLENYTILNEQGKKYTLTEFLDTVEKLKIR' A
#
# COMPACT_ATOMS: atom_id res chain seq x y z
N MET A 1 7.25 -10.00 0.76
CA MET A 1 7.40 -8.58 1.13
C MET A 1 6.03 -7.98 1.27
N THR A 2 5.60 -7.64 2.49
CA THR A 2 4.27 -7.05 2.70
C THR A 2 4.35 -5.53 2.61
N TYR A 3 3.41 -4.93 1.88
CA TYR A 3 3.24 -3.50 1.71
C TYR A 3 2.02 -3.01 2.47
N PHE A 4 2.13 -1.81 3.02
CA PHE A 4 1.11 -1.19 3.85
C PHE A 4 0.87 0.26 3.45
N ILE A 5 -0.32 0.76 3.78
CA ILE A 5 -0.68 2.17 3.73
C ILE A 5 -1.06 2.64 5.13
N LEU A 6 -0.55 3.81 5.53
CA LEU A 6 -0.80 4.36 6.86
C LEU A 6 -0.99 5.87 6.78
N HIS A 7 -1.97 6.41 7.50
CA HIS A 7 -2.12 7.85 7.59
C HIS A 7 -0.96 8.45 8.42
N LYS A 8 -0.43 9.61 8.04
CA LYS A 8 0.76 10.23 8.65
C LYS A 8 0.61 10.56 10.14
N LYS A 9 -0.63 10.62 10.64
CA LYS A 9 -0.95 10.87 12.06
C LYS A 9 -1.24 9.60 12.88
N GLU A 10 -1.25 8.42 12.24
CA GLU A 10 -1.58 7.15 12.88
C GLU A 10 -0.34 6.43 13.43
N SER A 11 -0.55 5.63 14.48
CA SER A 11 0.47 4.72 15.02
C SER A 11 0.73 3.55 14.05
N LYS A 12 1.96 3.02 14.08
CA LYS A 12 2.34 1.79 13.34
C LYS A 12 1.55 0.56 13.79
N GLU A 13 0.94 0.59 14.96
CA GLU A 13 0.06 -0.50 15.42
C GLU A 13 -1.12 -0.72 14.45
N ASN A 14 -1.55 0.32 13.74
CA ASN A 14 -2.63 0.21 12.76
C ASN A 14 -2.24 -0.62 11.52
N LEU A 15 -0.96 -0.94 11.31
CA LEU A 15 -0.52 -1.78 10.18
C LEU A 15 -1.08 -3.21 10.27
N MET A 16 -1.50 -3.65 11.46
CA MET A 16 -2.08 -4.99 11.66
C MET A 16 -3.51 -5.13 11.09
N PHE A 17 -4.18 -4.02 10.77
CA PHE A 17 -5.52 -4.07 10.18
C PHE A 17 -5.45 -4.33 8.68
N SER A 18 -6.24 -5.29 8.19
CA SER A 18 -6.29 -5.63 6.75
C SER A 18 -6.59 -4.43 5.85
N SER A 19 -7.32 -3.43 6.33
CA SER A 19 -7.58 -2.18 5.60
C SER A 19 -6.33 -1.34 5.33
N ASN A 20 -5.25 -1.58 6.08
CA ASN A 20 -3.95 -0.93 5.92
C ASN A 20 -2.91 -1.84 5.25
N ILE A 21 -3.26 -3.09 4.94
CA ILE A 21 -2.39 -4.01 4.20
C ILE A 21 -2.71 -3.86 2.71
N LEU A 22 -1.75 -3.37 1.93
CA LEU A 22 -1.88 -3.26 0.48
C LEU A 22 -1.77 -4.63 -0.17
N GLY A 23 -0.84 -5.46 0.29
CA GLY A 23 -0.68 -6.82 -0.22
C GLY A 23 0.72 -7.35 -0.02
N GLU A 24 0.92 -8.59 -0.44
CA GLU A 24 2.20 -9.29 -0.37
C GLU A 24 2.79 -9.47 -1.77
N GLU A 25 4.07 -9.12 -1.93
CA GLU A 25 4.88 -9.58 -3.04
C GLU A 25 5.60 -10.88 -2.68
N SER A 26 5.40 -11.91 -3.49
CA SER A 26 6.08 -13.20 -3.37
C SER A 26 6.21 -13.88 -4.73
N LEU A 27 7.39 -14.48 -5.01
CA LEU A 27 7.67 -15.24 -6.23
C LEU A 27 7.30 -14.52 -7.55
N GLY A 28 7.55 -13.21 -7.63
CA GLY A 28 7.24 -12.39 -8.81
C GLY A 28 5.74 -12.11 -9.02
N SER A 29 4.92 -12.38 -8.01
CA SER A 29 3.49 -12.07 -7.99
C SER A 29 3.18 -11.09 -6.85
N PHE A 30 2.16 -10.26 -7.06
CA PHE A 30 1.58 -9.40 -6.02
C PHE A 30 0.19 -9.91 -5.68
N TYR A 31 -0.03 -10.15 -4.40
CA TYR A 31 -1.28 -10.65 -3.82
C TYR A 31 -1.97 -9.49 -3.10
N PRO A 32 -2.93 -8.80 -3.75
CA PRO A 32 -3.57 -7.62 -3.19
C PRO A 32 -4.47 -7.99 -2.01
N GLU A 33 -4.51 -7.09 -1.02
CA GLU A 33 -5.38 -7.18 0.15
C GLU A 33 -6.39 -6.02 0.22
N GLN A 34 -7.14 -5.90 1.31
CA GLN A 34 -8.21 -4.89 1.43
C GLN A 34 -7.68 -3.45 1.30
N GLY A 35 -6.46 -3.18 1.79
CA GLY A 35 -5.82 -1.89 1.62
C GLY A 35 -5.53 -1.53 0.16
N TRP A 36 -5.33 -2.50 -0.74
CA TRP A 36 -5.20 -2.22 -2.17
C TRP A 36 -6.50 -1.66 -2.75
N THR A 37 -7.64 -2.23 -2.33
CA THR A 37 -8.95 -1.72 -2.73
C THR A 37 -9.21 -0.33 -2.16
N ALA A 38 -8.81 -0.07 -0.91
CA ALA A 38 -8.89 1.25 -0.31
C ALA A 38 -8.03 2.29 -1.05
N LEU A 39 -6.77 1.94 -1.36
CA LEU A 39 -5.86 2.78 -2.13
C LEU A 39 -6.42 3.09 -3.53
N ASN A 40 -6.91 2.09 -4.26
CA ASN A 40 -7.54 2.33 -5.57
C ASN A 40 -8.74 3.27 -5.45
N ASN A 41 -9.60 3.08 -4.45
CA ASN A 41 -10.72 4.00 -4.23
C ASN A 41 -10.24 5.43 -3.94
N MET A 42 -9.19 5.61 -3.13
CA MET A 42 -8.61 6.93 -2.87
C MET A 42 -8.07 7.58 -4.14
N ILE A 43 -7.32 6.84 -4.97
CA ILE A 43 -6.78 7.34 -6.24
C ILE A 43 -7.89 7.87 -7.16
N HIS A 44 -9.02 7.16 -7.23
CA HIS A 44 -10.10 7.52 -8.16
C HIS A 44 -11.09 8.55 -7.60
N LYS A 45 -11.32 8.57 -6.27
CA LYS A 45 -12.40 9.36 -5.65
C LYS A 45 -11.91 10.56 -4.85
N SER A 46 -10.72 10.48 -4.27
CA SER A 46 -10.17 11.50 -3.38
C SER A 46 -8.64 11.54 -3.47
N PRO A 47 -8.07 11.77 -4.67
CA PRO A 47 -6.63 11.74 -4.88
C PRO A 47 -5.87 12.74 -4.01
N GLU A 48 -6.48 13.87 -3.66
CA GLU A 48 -5.95 14.86 -2.73
C GLU A 48 -5.67 14.27 -1.34
N SER A 49 -6.46 13.29 -0.91
CA SER A 49 -6.27 12.64 0.40
C SER A 49 -4.97 11.85 0.49
N LEU A 50 -4.42 11.39 -0.64
CA LEU A 50 -3.19 10.57 -0.68
C LEU A 50 -1.98 11.29 -0.10
N GLU A 51 -1.97 12.62 -0.12
CA GLU A 51 -0.90 13.42 0.50
C GLU A 51 -0.79 13.17 2.00
N ASN A 52 -1.86 12.70 2.65
CA ASN A 52 -1.90 12.45 4.08
C ASN A 52 -1.46 11.03 4.45
N TYR A 53 -1.15 10.18 3.47
CA TYR A 53 -0.76 8.80 3.68
C TYR A 53 0.70 8.56 3.33
N THR A 54 1.26 7.48 3.86
CA THR A 54 2.57 6.94 3.50
C THR A 54 2.40 5.48 3.14
N ILE A 55 3.13 5.05 2.11
CA ILE A 55 3.27 3.64 1.79
C ILE A 55 4.59 3.17 2.40
N LEU A 56 4.58 1.99 3.00
CA LEU A 56 5.79 1.36 3.54
C LEU A 56 5.75 -0.15 3.40
N ASN A 57 6.91 -0.79 3.47
CA ASN A 57 7.01 -2.24 3.59
C ASN A 57 7.20 -2.70 5.04
N GLU A 58 7.22 -4.01 5.27
CA GLU A 58 7.47 -4.64 6.58
C GLU A 58 8.81 -4.24 7.23
N GLN A 59 9.80 -3.84 6.43
CA GLN A 59 11.10 -3.33 6.91
C GLN A 59 11.06 -1.83 7.26
N GLY A 60 9.91 -1.17 7.09
CA GLY A 60 9.73 0.26 7.34
C GLY A 60 10.29 1.17 6.23
N LYS A 61 10.74 0.62 5.10
CA LYS A 61 11.12 1.42 3.93
C LYS A 61 9.88 2.10 3.39
N LYS A 62 9.96 3.42 3.20
CA LYS A 62 8.86 4.24 2.67
C LYS A 62 8.93 4.31 1.15
N TYR A 63 7.76 4.43 0.54
CA TYR A 63 7.58 4.58 -0.90
C TYR A 63 6.65 5.76 -1.16
N THR A 64 6.94 6.51 -2.21
CA THR A 64 5.92 7.33 -2.86
C THR A 64 4.89 6.44 -3.55
N LEU A 65 3.71 7.00 -3.87
CA LEU A 65 2.69 6.25 -4.60
C LEU A 65 3.24 5.72 -5.94
N THR A 66 3.95 6.55 -6.69
CA THR A 66 4.53 6.17 -7.99
C THR A 66 5.55 5.04 -7.85
N GLU A 67 6.49 5.14 -6.91
CA GLU A 67 7.50 4.08 -6.70
C GLU A 67 6.86 2.73 -6.33
N PHE A 68 5.79 2.77 -5.53
CA PHE A 68 5.04 1.57 -5.19
C PHE A 68 4.33 0.99 -6.41
N LEU A 69 3.63 1.81 -7.20
CA LEU A 69 2.94 1.35 -8.41
C LEU A 69 3.94 0.81 -9.45
N ASP A 70 5.09 1.46 -9.65
CA ASP A 70 6.17 1.00 -10.53
C ASP A 70 6.76 -0.35 -10.07
N THR A 71 6.69 -0.63 -8.77
CA THR A 71 7.11 -1.92 -8.19
C THR A 71 6.05 -2.98 -8.49
N VAL A 72 4.78 -2.67 -8.22
CA VAL A 72 3.65 -3.58 -8.41
C VAL A 72 3.41 -3.89 -9.89
N GLU A 73 3.62 -2.94 -10.80
CA GLU A 73 3.44 -3.11 -12.25
C GLU A 73 4.37 -4.19 -12.83
N LYS A 74 5.54 -4.40 -12.22
CA LYS A 74 6.50 -5.44 -12.63
C LYS A 74 6.10 -6.84 -12.20
N LEU A 75 5.07 -6.96 -11.36
CA LEU A 75 4.62 -8.21 -10.75
C LEU A 75 3.34 -8.70 -11.41
N LYS A 76 3.13 -10.02 -11.37
CA LYS A 76 1.85 -10.60 -11.76
C LYS A 76 0.83 -10.39 -10.65
N ILE A 77 -0.23 -9.65 -10.92
CA ILE A 77 -1.37 -9.53 -9.99
C ILE A 77 -2.11 -10.88 -9.93
N ARG A 78 -2.42 -11.33 -8.72
CA ARG A 78 -3.13 -12.60 -8.45
C ARG A 78 -4.46 -12.39 -7.75
#